data_AF-A0A367PD93-F1
#
_entry.id   AF-A0A367PD93-F1
#
_cell.length_a   1.000
_cell.length_b   1.000
_cell.length_c   1.000
_cell.angle_alpha   90.00
_cell.angle_beta   90.00
_cell.angle_gamma   90.00
#
_symmetry.space_group_name_H-M   'P 1'
#
loop_
_entity.id
_entity.type
_entity.pdbx_description
1 polymer ?
#
loop_
_entity_poly.entity_id
_entity_poly.type
_entity_poly.pdbx_seq_one_letter_code
_entity_poly.pdbx_strand_id
1 'polypeptide(L)'
;MGNSKRAAGCHLPATPPEPFPAPGANGILGRVQGHYIAAGLQTLPRATHDGPSHHEVLVEAGHLGTVRLFIEKKLARHNRHSHYYWSAYRAEPAEQQ
;
A
#
# COMPACT_ATOMS: atom_id res chain seq x y z
N MET A 1 -26.07 -33.95 19.87
CA MET A 1 -25.84 -33.02 18.74
C MET A 1 -26.41 -31.68 19.16
N GLY A 2 -25.68 -30.71 19.73
CA GLY A 2 -24.38 -30.18 19.36
C GLY A 2 -24.54 -28.69 19.04
N ASN A 3 -25.30 -27.97 19.87
CA ASN A 3 -25.62 -26.55 19.66
C ASN A 3 -24.37 -25.74 20.05
N SER A 4 -23.61 -25.25 19.08
CA SER A 4 -22.40 -24.49 19.33
C SER A 4 -22.74 -23.14 19.95
N LYS A 5 -22.72 -23.08 21.28
CA LYS A 5 -22.81 -21.89 22.15
C LYS A 5 -21.78 -20.77 21.85
N ARG A 6 -20.96 -20.91 20.80
CA ARG A 6 -19.85 -20.02 20.43
C ARG A 6 -20.20 -18.97 19.38
N ALA A 7 -21.37 -19.02 18.75
CA ALA A 7 -21.76 -18.03 17.71
C ALA A 7 -22.46 -16.77 18.27
N ALA A 8 -22.88 -16.77 19.54
CA ALA A 8 -23.67 -15.67 20.12
C ALA A 8 -22.85 -14.41 20.47
N GLY A 9 -21.52 -14.44 20.30
CA GLY A 9 -20.62 -13.34 20.67
C GLY A 9 -20.10 -12.50 19.50
N CYS A 10 -20.50 -12.80 18.26
CA CYS A 10 -20.03 -12.08 17.08
C CYS A 10 -20.81 -10.77 16.85
N HIS A 11 -20.98 -9.95 17.88
CA HIS A 11 -21.35 -8.56 17.69
C HIS A 11 -20.06 -7.76 17.50
N LEU A 12 -19.74 -7.43 16.23
CA LEU A 12 -18.78 -6.37 15.97
C LEU A 12 -19.42 -5.08 16.49
N PRO A 13 -18.77 -4.32 17.40
CA PRO A 13 -19.25 -3.00 17.74
C PRO A 13 -19.29 -2.19 16.45
N ALA A 14 -20.42 -1.54 16.18
CA ALA A 14 -20.50 -0.50 15.17
C ALA A 14 -19.73 0.72 15.70
N THR A 15 -18.41 0.62 15.74
CA THR A 15 -17.55 1.78 15.90
C THR A 15 -17.84 2.67 14.69
N PRO A 16 -18.21 3.95 14.88
CA PRO A 16 -18.10 4.91 13.80
C PRO A 16 -16.67 4.80 13.26
N PRO A 17 -16.43 4.89 11.94
CA PRO A 17 -15.07 4.88 11.43
C PRO A 17 -14.31 5.96 12.20
N GLU A 18 -13.33 5.54 12.99
CA GLU A 18 -12.44 6.46 13.67
C GLU A 18 -11.95 7.45 12.61
N PRO A 19 -11.78 8.75 12.95
CA PRO A 19 -11.09 9.67 12.07
C PRO A 19 -9.77 9.01 11.66
N PHE A 20 -9.67 8.69 10.37
CA PHE A 20 -8.57 7.94 9.80
C PHE A 20 -7.25 8.52 10.31
N PRO A 21 -6.24 7.69 10.63
CA PRO A 21 -5.01 8.19 11.21
C PRO A 21 -4.48 9.35 10.37
N ALA A 22 -4.12 10.44 11.06
CA ALA A 22 -3.51 11.62 10.48
C ALA A 22 -2.36 11.20 9.55
N PRO A 23 -2.07 11.96 8.47
CA PRO A 23 -0.96 11.62 7.57
C PRO A 23 0.34 11.57 8.37
N GLY A 24 0.76 10.35 8.72
CA GLY A 24 2.07 10.08 9.30
C GLY A 24 3.15 10.08 8.21
N ALA A 25 4.31 9.50 8.50
CA ALA A 25 5.44 9.42 7.56
C ALA A 25 5.06 8.84 6.18
N ASN A 26 4.07 7.94 6.14
CA ASN A 26 3.63 7.25 4.92
C ASN A 26 2.53 8.01 4.14
N GLY A 27 2.13 9.20 4.60
CA GLY A 27 1.07 10.01 3.99
C GLY A 27 -0.26 9.27 3.93
N ILE A 28 -0.91 9.27 2.77
CA ILE A 28 -2.19 8.59 2.53
C ILE A 28 -2.04 7.15 2.02
N LEU A 29 -0.84 6.56 2.06
CA LEU A 29 -0.60 5.23 1.47
C LEU A 29 -1.57 4.15 1.98
N GLY A 30 -1.89 4.19 3.28
CA GLY A 30 -2.85 3.25 3.88
C GLY A 30 -4.30 3.40 3.39
N ARG A 31 -4.63 4.49 2.69
CA ARG A 31 -5.94 4.74 2.07
C ARG A 31 -5.99 4.27 0.61
N VAL A 32 -4.83 4.16 -0.06
CA VAL A 32 -4.75 3.75 -1.46
C VAL A 32 -5.00 2.24 -1.55
N GLN A 33 -6.02 1.85 -2.32
CA GLN A 33 -6.33 0.43 -2.50
C GLN A 33 -5.17 -0.29 -3.22
N GLY A 34 -4.90 -1.53 -2.79
CA GLY A 34 -3.71 -2.27 -3.19
C GLY A 34 -3.56 -2.46 -4.72
N HIS A 35 -4.67 -2.55 -5.47
CA HIS A 35 -4.59 -2.70 -6.91
C HIS A 35 -4.10 -1.44 -7.63
N TYR A 36 -4.37 -0.24 -7.11
CA TYR A 36 -3.80 1.00 -7.67
C TYR A 36 -2.29 1.07 -7.43
N ILE A 37 -1.83 0.63 -6.26
CA ILE A 37 -0.39 0.51 -5.96
C ILE A 37 0.25 -0.51 -6.91
N ALA A 38 -0.36 -1.68 -7.09
CA ALA A 38 0.13 -2.71 -8.00
C ALA A 38 0.19 -2.22 -9.45
N ALA A 39 -0.84 -1.51 -9.93
CA ALA A 39 -0.86 -0.90 -11.26
C ALA A 39 0.29 0.11 -11.44
N GLY A 40 0.52 0.99 -10.45
CA GLY A 40 1.65 1.92 -10.48
C GLY A 40 3.01 1.21 -10.54
N LEU A 41 3.21 0.17 -9.72
CA LEU A 41 4.44 -0.62 -9.71
C LEU A 41 4.72 -1.33 -11.04
N GLN A 42 3.67 -1.74 -11.77
CA GLN A 42 3.80 -2.40 -13.08
C GLN A 42 4.28 -1.46 -14.19
N THR A 43 4.17 -0.14 -14.01
CA THR A 43 4.70 0.85 -14.97
C THR A 43 6.23 1.00 -14.89
N LEU A 44 6.83 0.55 -13.78
CA LEU A 44 8.26 0.67 -13.56
C LEU A 44 9.02 -0.43 -14.30
N PRO A 45 10.25 -0.15 -14.77
CA PRO A 45 11.13 -1.20 -15.24
C PRO A 45 11.40 -2.19 -14.11
N ARG A 46 11.80 -3.41 -14.44
CA ARG A 46 12.19 -4.41 -13.45
C ARG A 46 13.27 -3.84 -12.51
N ALA A 47 13.11 -4.02 -11.21
CA ALA A 47 14.12 -3.67 -10.23
C ALA A 47 15.38 -4.54 -10.43
N THR A 48 16.54 -3.90 -10.56
CA THR A 48 17.84 -4.56 -10.73
C THR A 48 18.87 -3.99 -9.77
N HIS A 49 19.97 -4.71 -9.56
CA HIS A 49 21.07 -4.28 -8.68
C HIS A 49 21.56 -2.87 -9.03
N ASP A 50 21.87 -2.64 -10.31
CA ASP A 50 22.46 -1.39 -10.82
C ASP A 50 21.43 -0.32 -11.20
N GLY A 51 20.13 -0.65 -11.11
CA GLY A 51 19.06 0.29 -11.39
C GLY A 51 18.87 1.35 -10.30
N PRO A 52 18.00 2.35 -10.53
CA PRO A 52 17.66 3.35 -9.54
C PRO A 52 17.20 2.75 -8.20
N SER A 53 17.34 3.53 -7.11
CA SER A 53 16.85 3.13 -5.79
C SER A 53 15.45 3.66 -5.48
N HIS A 54 15.01 4.71 -6.18
CA HIS A 54 13.73 5.37 -5.92
C HIS A 54 13.02 5.73 -7.22
N HIS A 55 11.68 5.72 -7.17
CA HIS A 55 10.81 6.20 -8.22
C HIS A 55 9.61 6.94 -7.61
N GLU A 56 9.05 7.85 -8.39
CA GLU A 56 7.77 8.48 -8.14
C GLU A 56 6.84 8.18 -9.30
N VAL A 57 5.58 7.86 -9.01
CA VAL A 57 4.58 7.51 -10.03
C VAL A 57 3.25 8.12 -9.66
N LEU A 58 2.58 8.71 -10.64
CA LEU A 58 1.21 9.19 -10.49
C LEU A 58 0.25 8.05 -10.85
N VAL A 59 -0.76 7.83 -10.00
CA VAL A 59 -1.81 6.83 -10.21
C VAL A 59 -3.18 7.45 -9.97
N GLU A 60 -4.15 7.10 -10.81
CA GLU A 60 -5.56 7.43 -10.59
C GLU A 60 -6.19 6.46 -9.60
N ALA A 61 -6.37 6.89 -8.35
CA ALA A 61 -6.81 6.03 -7.24
C ALA A 61 -8.32 6.14 -6.94
N GLY A 62 -9.13 6.23 -8.00
CA GLY A 62 -10.59 6.33 -7.92
C GLY A 62 -11.05 7.55 -7.11
N HIS A 63 -11.81 7.33 -6.05
CA HIS A 63 -12.33 8.40 -5.18
C HIS A 63 -11.27 9.24 -4.43
N LEU A 64 -10.00 8.80 -4.42
CA LEU A 64 -8.89 9.57 -3.85
C LEU A 64 -8.26 10.54 -4.87
N GLY A 65 -8.72 10.50 -6.13
CA GLY A 65 -8.14 11.26 -7.23
C GLY A 65 -6.75 10.76 -7.63
N THR A 66 -5.98 11.65 -8.24
CA THR A 66 -4.59 11.40 -8.60
C THR A 66 -3.71 11.37 -7.36
N VAL A 67 -2.97 10.29 -7.17
CA VAL A 67 -2.06 10.08 -6.05
C VAL A 67 -0.65 9.89 -6.57
N ARG A 68 0.32 10.57 -5.95
CA ARG A 68 1.74 10.35 -6.13
C ARG A 68 2.22 9.27 -5.17
N LEU A 69 2.71 8.16 -5.71
CA LEU A 69 3.35 7.08 -4.98
C LEU A 69 4.86 7.30 -4.97
N PHE A 70 5.46 7.23 -3.78
CA PHE A 70 6.91 7.16 -3.60
C PHE A 70 7.30 5.69 -3.38
N ILE A 71 8.22 5.23 -4.20
CA ILE A 71 8.55 3.82 -4.35
C ILE A 71 10.07 3.66 -4.17
N GLU A 72 10.45 2.63 -3.44
CA GLU A 72 11.84 2.28 -3.19
C GLU A 72 12.18 0.87 -3.67
N LYS A 73 13.43 0.68 -4.08
CA LYS A 73 14.01 -0.62 -4.41
C LYS A 73 14.33 -1.38 -3.12
N LYS A 74 13.80 -2.59 -2.98
CA LYS A 74 14.10 -3.51 -1.88
C LYS A 74 14.78 -4.76 -2.39
N LEU A 75 15.46 -5.44 -1.48
CA LEU A 75 16.14 -6.72 -1.72
C LEU A 75 15.54 -7.79 -0.81
N ALA A 76 14.87 -8.77 -1.40
CA ALA A 76 14.51 -10.00 -0.71
C ALA A 76 15.69 -10.98 -0.83
N ARG A 77 16.06 -11.64 0.26
CA ARG A 77 17.08 -12.71 0.28
C ARG A 77 16.47 -13.98 0.83
N HIS A 78 16.67 -15.08 0.13
CA HIS A 78 16.27 -16.42 0.57
C HIS A 78 17.36 -17.43 0.21
N ASN A 79 18.06 -17.94 1.22
CA ASN A 79 19.23 -18.81 1.08
C ASN A 79 20.28 -18.22 0.12
N ARG A 80 20.54 -18.89 -1.01
CA ARG A 80 21.51 -18.46 -2.03
C ARG A 80 20.90 -17.56 -3.10
N HIS A 81 19.60 -17.23 -3.00
CA HIS A 81 18.89 -16.41 -3.98
C HIS A 81 18.57 -15.04 -3.42
N SER A 82 18.69 -14.03 -4.27
CA SER A 82 18.27 -12.67 -3.97
C SER A 82 17.42 -12.13 -5.13
N HIS A 83 16.42 -11.32 -4.79
CA HIS A 83 15.55 -10.68 -5.78
C HIS A 83 15.28 -9.23 -5.40
N TYR A 84 15.50 -8.34 -6.36
CA TYR A 84 15.17 -6.93 -6.22
C TYR A 84 13.71 -6.70 -6.61
N TYR A 85 13.00 -5.91 -5.82
CA TYR A 85 11.59 -5.58 -6.08
C TYR A 85 11.28 -4.15 -5.66
N TRP A 86 10.17 -3.61 -6.18
CA TRP A 86 9.69 -2.28 -5.84
C TRP A 86 8.68 -2.36 -4.69
N SER A 87 8.77 -1.40 -3.76
CA SER A 87 7.82 -1.25 -2.65
C SER A 87 7.40 0.21 -2.54
N ALA A 88 6.10 0.48 -2.54
CA ALA A 88 5.61 1.80 -2.12
C ALA A 88 5.84 1.96 -0.61
N TYR A 89 6.30 3.14 -0.19
CA TYR A 89 6.51 3.46 1.23
C TYR A 89 5.77 4.73 1.68
N ARG A 90 5.42 5.61 0.73
CA ARG A 90 4.67 6.83 0.99
C ARG A 90 3.75 7.15 -0.19
N ALA A 91 2.62 7.77 0.09
CA ALA A 91 1.73 8.29 -0.94
C ALA A 91 1.19 9.67 -0.54
N GLU A 92 1.08 10.57 -1.51
CA GLU A 92 0.54 11.91 -1.33
C GLU A 92 -0.50 12.19 -2.43
N PRO A 93 -1.57 12.95 -2.15
CA PRO A 93 -2.39 13.51 -3.21
C PRO A 93 -1.51 14.28 -4.19
N ALA A 94 -1.68 14.05 -5.50
CA ALA A 94 -0.93 14.81 -6.50
C ALA A 94 -1.44 16.26 -6.61
N GLU A 95 -2.68 16.50 -6.19
CA GLU A 95 -3.22 17.82 -5.90
C GLU A 95 -2.87 18.21 -4.46
N GLN A 96 -1.81 19.00 -4.28
CA GLN A 96 -1.61 19.77 -3.06
C GLN A 96 -1.59 21.26 -3.39
N GLN A 97 -2.68 21.92 -2.97
CA GLN A 97 -2.84 23.35 -2.69
C GLN A 97 -3.02 24.30 -3.87
#